data_AF-K4KET6-F1
#
_entry.id   AF-K4KET6-F1
#
_cell.length_a   1.000
_cell.length_b   1.000
_cell.length_c   1.000
_cell.angle_alpha   90.00
_cell.angle_beta   90.00
_cell.angle_gamma   90.00
#
_symmetry.space_group_name_H-M   'P 1'
#
loop_
_entity.id
_entity.type
_entity.pdbx_description
1 polymer ?
#
loop_
_entity_poly.entity_id
_entity_poly.type
_entity_poly.pdbx_seq_one_letter_code
_entity_poly.pdbx_strand_id
1 'polypeptide(L)'
;MMFQPSARDKRLASLRSQAISRGARVSLGSGQAQGFTRYSMPWQAKRRDRNFWRLMRKNYSHPVHLAEFWSVESTSEPDPSEREWLTQQLHALPASIGFVEAAPDGVALFWSEPAGKEELAFILQWLEVAAGR
;
A
#
# COMPACT_ATOMS: atom_id res chain seq x y z
N MET A 1 28.60 22.38 0.68
CA MET A 1 28.63 21.35 -0.38
C MET A 1 27.19 21.03 -0.78
N MET A 2 26.83 21.14 -2.06
CA MET A 2 25.51 20.73 -2.55
C MET A 2 25.53 19.22 -2.83
N PHE A 3 24.62 18.48 -2.20
CA PHE A 3 24.46 17.05 -2.39
C PHE A 3 23.81 16.80 -3.76
N GLN A 4 24.53 16.22 -4.71
CA GLN A 4 23.96 15.89 -6.01
C GLN A 4 23.14 14.59 -5.88
N PRO A 5 21.88 14.57 -6.31
CA PRO A 5 21.06 13.35 -6.27
C PRO A 5 21.66 12.24 -7.12
N SER A 6 21.72 11.03 -6.58
CA SER A 6 22.19 9.86 -7.32
C SER A 6 21.23 9.48 -8.44
N ALA A 7 21.67 8.63 -9.37
CA ALA A 7 20.79 8.10 -10.42
C ALA A 7 19.58 7.34 -9.83
N ARG A 8 19.76 6.68 -8.68
CA ARG A 8 18.69 6.01 -7.93
C ARG A 8 17.67 7.03 -7.43
N ASP A 9 18.13 8.13 -6.82
CA ASP A 9 17.24 9.16 -6.27
C ASP A 9 16.40 9.83 -7.36
N LYS A 10 17.01 10.13 -8.52
CA LYS A 10 16.28 10.67 -9.68
C LYS A 10 15.20 9.71 -10.17
N ARG A 11 15.51 8.40 -10.20
CA ARG A 11 14.55 7.36 -10.61
C ARG A 11 13.39 7.25 -9.63
N LEU A 12 13.67 7.21 -8.31
CA LEU A 12 12.63 7.17 -7.28
C LEU A 12 11.75 8.42 -7.32
N ALA A 13 12.35 9.61 -7.46
CA ALA A 13 11.61 10.85 -7.63
C ALA A 13 10.67 10.78 -8.84
N SER A 14 11.14 10.26 -9.98
CA SER A 14 10.32 10.07 -11.17
C SER A 14 9.15 9.11 -10.96
N LEU A 15 9.34 7.99 -10.24
CA LEU A 15 8.26 7.05 -9.92
C LEU A 15 7.19 7.73 -9.03
N ARG A 16 7.63 8.43 -7.99
CA ARG A 16 6.73 9.13 -7.06
C ARG A 16 5.98 10.26 -7.77
N SER A 17 6.63 11.03 -8.63
CA SER A 17 5.96 12.05 -9.45
C SER A 17 4.90 11.45 -10.39
N GLN A 18 5.17 10.29 -10.99
CA GLN A 18 4.19 9.58 -11.82
C GLN A 18 2.97 9.08 -11.00
N ALA A 19 3.20 8.62 -9.78
CA ALA A 19 2.11 8.24 -8.87
C ALA A 19 1.23 9.45 -8.53
N ILE A 20 1.86 10.59 -8.21
CA ILE A 20 1.18 11.83 -7.88
C ILE A 20 0.35 12.36 -9.05
N SER A 21 0.89 12.30 -10.29
CA SER A 21 0.13 12.74 -11.47
C SER A 21 -1.09 11.84 -11.77
N ARG A 22 -1.12 10.62 -11.24
CA ARG A 22 -2.27 9.70 -11.27
C ARG A 22 -3.19 9.84 -10.04
N GLY A 23 -2.98 10.85 -9.21
CA GLY A 23 -3.86 11.16 -8.07
C GLY A 23 -3.57 10.36 -6.80
N ALA A 24 -2.48 9.59 -6.77
CA ALA A 24 -2.00 8.97 -5.54
C ALA A 24 -1.28 10.01 -4.67
N ARG A 25 -1.35 9.86 -3.34
CA ARG A 25 -0.52 10.59 -2.39
C ARG A 25 0.65 9.71 -1.98
N VAL A 26 1.84 10.30 -1.93
CA VAL A 26 3.08 9.59 -1.59
C VAL A 26 3.69 10.20 -0.32
N SER A 27 4.00 9.35 0.66
CA SER A 27 4.69 9.75 1.89
C SER A 27 5.67 8.67 2.34
N LEU A 28 6.60 8.99 3.23
CA LEU A 28 7.47 7.97 3.82
C LEU A 28 6.71 7.18 4.89
N GLY A 29 7.01 5.89 5.01
CA GLY A 29 6.54 5.05 6.10
C GLY A 29 7.21 5.40 7.43
N SER A 30 6.52 5.12 8.53
CA SER A 30 6.96 5.38 9.89
C SER A 30 6.68 4.18 10.80
N GLY A 31 7.33 4.15 11.97
CA GLY A 31 7.21 3.04 12.92
C GLY A 31 7.63 1.71 12.29
N GLN A 32 6.78 0.69 12.39
CA GLN A 32 7.02 -0.62 11.77
C GLN A 32 7.15 -0.59 10.25
N ALA A 33 6.60 0.44 9.58
CA ALA A 33 6.71 0.62 8.14
C ALA A 33 7.90 1.48 7.72
N GLN A 34 8.84 1.76 8.64
CA GLN A 34 10.07 2.46 8.32
C GLN A 34 10.85 1.70 7.23
N GLY A 35 11.35 2.44 6.23
CA GLY A 35 12.04 1.85 5.06
C GLY A 35 11.12 1.56 3.88
N PHE A 36 9.80 1.71 4.04
CA PHE A 36 8.84 1.68 2.93
C PHE A 36 8.36 3.09 2.57
N THR A 37 7.89 3.25 1.34
CA THR A 37 7.16 4.45 0.90
C THR A 37 5.68 4.10 0.82
N ARG A 38 4.84 4.94 1.46
CA ARG A 38 3.38 4.83 1.47
C ARG A 38 2.82 5.47 0.20
N TYR A 39 2.11 4.68 -0.59
CA TYR A 39 1.32 5.11 -1.74
C TYR A 39 -0.14 4.96 -1.37
N SER A 40 -0.91 6.04 -1.43
CA SER A 40 -2.31 6.05 -0.98
C SER A 40 -3.25 6.68 -1.98
N MET A 41 -4.46 6.14 -2.06
CA MET A 41 -5.51 6.61 -2.94
C MET A 41 -6.75 6.97 -2.10
N PRO A 42 -7.27 8.21 -2.22
CA PRO A 42 -8.47 8.55 -1.49
C PRO A 42 -9.69 7.84 -2.08
N TRP A 43 -10.58 7.42 -1.19
CA TRP A 43 -11.84 6.75 -1.54
C TRP A 43 -12.63 7.54 -2.57
N GLN A 44 -13.24 6.87 -3.55
CA GLN A 44 -14.10 7.51 -4.54
C GLN A 44 -15.35 8.12 -3.88
N ALA A 45 -15.95 7.40 -2.93
CA ALA A 45 -17.08 7.87 -2.13
C ALA A 45 -16.64 8.11 -0.68
N LYS A 46 -17.12 9.19 -0.06
CA LYS A 46 -16.96 9.45 1.38
C LYS A 46 -17.71 8.37 2.17
N ARG A 47 -17.02 7.30 2.54
CA ARG A 47 -17.49 6.35 3.55
C ARG A 47 -17.06 6.87 4.93
N ARG A 48 -18.01 7.45 5.66
CA ARG A 48 -17.80 8.06 7.00
C ARG A 48 -17.45 7.03 8.09
N ASP A 49 -17.58 5.76 7.76
CA ASP A 49 -17.64 4.60 8.66
C ASP A 49 -16.49 3.60 8.44
N ARG A 50 -15.49 3.93 7.62
CA ARG A 50 -14.34 3.02 7.46
C ARG A 50 -13.48 3.03 8.72
N ASN A 51 -13.47 1.88 9.39
CA ASN A 51 -12.55 1.61 10.48
C ASN A 51 -11.11 1.59 9.97
N PHE A 52 -10.19 2.11 10.78
CA PHE A 52 -8.78 1.98 10.49
C PHE A 52 -8.34 0.53 10.68
N TRP A 53 -7.79 -0.08 9.63
CA TRP A 53 -7.11 -1.36 9.76
C TRP A 53 -5.79 -1.38 8.99
N ARG A 54 -4.85 -2.19 9.45
CA ARG A 54 -3.55 -2.39 8.81
C ARG A 54 -3.18 -3.86 8.80
N LEU A 55 -2.72 -4.30 7.64
CA LEU A 55 -2.17 -5.63 7.41
C LEU A 55 -0.66 -5.53 7.21
N MET A 56 0.07 -6.49 7.77
CA MET A 56 1.50 -6.65 7.58
C MET A 56 1.79 -8.00 6.92
N ARG A 57 2.63 -7.97 5.88
CA ARG A 57 3.15 -9.20 5.27
C ARG A 57 4.23 -9.82 6.16
N LYS A 58 4.01 -11.07 6.54
CA LYS A 58 4.94 -11.93 7.25
C LYS A 58 5.70 -12.81 6.26
N ASN A 59 6.82 -13.36 6.70
CA ASN A 59 7.63 -14.31 5.93
C ASN A 59 7.22 -15.78 6.17
N TYR A 60 6.18 -16.02 6.95
CA TYR A 60 5.60 -17.33 7.21
C TYR A 60 4.08 -17.30 7.06
N SER A 61 3.49 -18.44 6.71
CA SER A 61 2.05 -18.62 6.67
C SER A 61 1.54 -19.12 8.02
N HIS A 62 0.38 -18.62 8.46
CA HIS A 62 -0.25 -19.05 9.72
C HIS A 62 -1.77 -19.08 9.58
N PRO A 63 -2.49 -20.05 10.19
CA PRO A 63 -3.96 -20.15 10.07
C PRO A 63 -4.74 -18.94 10.60
N VAL A 64 -4.13 -18.11 11.45
CA VAL A 64 -4.74 -16.89 12.03
C VAL A 64 -4.59 -15.67 11.10
N HIS A 65 -3.77 -15.77 10.05
CA HIS A 65 -3.61 -14.69 9.09
C HIS A 65 -4.87 -14.49 8.24
N LEU A 66 -5.09 -13.25 7.80
CA LEU A 66 -6.21 -12.89 6.92
C LEU A 66 -6.12 -13.58 5.55
N ALA A 67 -4.90 -13.71 5.05
CA ALA A 67 -4.59 -14.40 3.80
C ALA A 67 -3.13 -14.86 3.85
N GLU A 68 -2.89 -16.17 3.97
CA GLU A 68 -1.56 -16.82 4.07
C GLU A 68 -0.51 -16.05 4.87
N PHE A 69 0.14 -15.07 4.25
CA PHE A 69 1.23 -14.26 4.78
C PHE A 69 0.78 -12.94 5.41
N TRP A 70 -0.51 -12.60 5.43
CA TRP A 70 -0.99 -11.28 5.84
C TRP A 70 -1.64 -11.29 7.23
N SER A 71 -0.95 -10.71 8.21
CA SER A 71 -1.47 -10.57 9.58
C SER A 71 -2.14 -9.22 9.78
N VAL A 72 -3.23 -9.18 10.53
CA VAL A 72 -3.82 -7.93 11.04
C VAL A 72 -2.93 -7.39 12.17
N GLU A 73 -2.55 -6.12 12.11
CA GLU A 73 -1.74 -5.43 13.15
C GLU A 73 -2.54 -4.35 13.90
N SER A 74 -3.72 -3.98 13.41
CA SER A 74 -4.61 -3.00 14.02
C SER A 74 -5.57 -3.64 15.03
N THR A 75 -6.14 -2.82 15.91
CA THR A 75 -7.20 -3.25 16.84
C THR A 75 -8.54 -3.52 16.14
N SER A 76 -8.75 -2.95 14.96
CA SER A 76 -9.91 -3.25 14.11
C SER A 76 -9.51 -4.14 12.95
N GLU A 77 -10.44 -5.02 12.56
CA GLU A 77 -10.31 -5.87 11.38
C GLU A 77 -11.07 -5.26 10.19
N PRO A 78 -10.72 -5.65 8.95
CA PRO A 78 -11.57 -5.40 7.79
C PRO A 78 -12.96 -5.98 8.01
N ASP A 79 -13.99 -5.31 7.50
CA ASP A 79 -15.35 -5.85 7.55
C ASP A 79 -15.46 -7.14 6.69
N PRO A 80 -16.52 -7.95 6.84
CA PRO A 80 -16.63 -9.22 6.10
C PRO A 80 -16.55 -9.08 4.57
N SER A 81 -17.10 -7.99 4.01
CA SER A 81 -17.07 -7.74 2.56
C SER A 81 -15.67 -7.30 2.10
N GLU A 82 -14.98 -6.49 2.88
CA GLU A 82 -13.59 -6.12 2.64
C GLU A 82 -12.68 -7.35 2.76
N ARG A 83 -12.92 -8.22 3.75
CA ARG A 83 -12.13 -9.43 4.00
C ARG A 83 -12.18 -10.37 2.80
N GLU A 84 -13.37 -10.65 2.25
CA GLU A 84 -13.51 -11.53 1.09
C GLU A 84 -12.74 -10.99 -0.13
N TRP A 85 -12.89 -9.70 -0.43
CA TRP A 85 -12.15 -9.05 -1.50
C TRP A 85 -10.63 -9.05 -1.24
N LEU A 86 -10.21 -8.72 -0.01
CA LEU A 86 -8.80 -8.71 0.40
C LEU A 86 -8.16 -10.09 0.25
N THR A 87 -8.82 -11.16 0.68
CA THR A 87 -8.25 -12.50 0.58
C THR A 87 -7.88 -12.82 -0.87
N GLN A 88 -8.69 -12.43 -1.86
CA GLN A 88 -8.37 -12.65 -3.27
C GLN A 88 -7.23 -11.74 -3.76
N GLN A 89 -7.23 -10.47 -3.35
CA GLN A 89 -6.34 -9.45 -3.88
C GLN A 89 -4.94 -9.47 -3.25
N LEU A 90 -4.83 -9.92 -2.00
CA LEU A 90 -3.57 -9.93 -1.24
C LEU A 90 -2.56 -10.95 -1.76
N HIS A 91 -3.02 -12.03 -2.41
CA HIS A 91 -2.13 -13.00 -3.08
C HIS A 91 -1.46 -12.42 -4.33
N ALA A 92 -2.12 -11.47 -5.00
CA ALA A 92 -1.58 -10.83 -6.21
C ALA A 92 -0.53 -9.75 -5.89
N LEU A 93 -0.42 -9.30 -4.64
CA LEU A 93 0.52 -8.24 -4.27
C LEU A 93 1.98 -8.72 -4.35
N PRO A 94 2.87 -7.94 -5.00
CA PRO A 94 4.26 -8.32 -5.14
C PRO A 94 5.00 -8.31 -3.80
N ALA A 95 6.09 -9.09 -3.72
CA ALA A 95 6.87 -9.27 -2.49
C ALA A 95 7.48 -7.97 -1.93
N SER A 96 7.58 -6.92 -2.75
CA SER A 96 8.03 -5.58 -2.37
C SER A 96 7.03 -4.82 -1.50
N ILE A 97 5.79 -5.31 -1.38
CA ILE A 97 4.74 -4.70 -0.56
C ILE A 97 4.77 -5.33 0.83
N GLY A 98 5.07 -4.51 1.83
CA GLY A 98 5.15 -4.94 3.23
C GLY A 98 3.86 -4.72 4.01
N PHE A 99 3.05 -3.72 3.63
CA PHE A 99 1.84 -3.36 4.36
C PHE A 99 0.71 -2.91 3.44
N VAL A 100 -0.51 -3.19 3.89
CA VAL A 100 -1.77 -2.67 3.33
C VAL A 100 -2.52 -1.97 4.45
N GLU A 101 -3.11 -0.82 4.19
CA GLU A 101 -3.83 -0.04 5.18
C GLU A 101 -5.11 0.51 4.58
N ALA A 102 -6.21 0.45 5.33
CA ALA A 102 -7.36 1.30 5.12
C ALA A 102 -7.48 2.28 6.27
N ALA A 103 -7.69 3.54 5.92
CA ALA A 103 -7.93 4.63 6.84
C ALA A 103 -9.13 5.45 6.35
N PRO A 104 -9.72 6.33 7.19
CA PRO A 104 -10.84 7.17 6.76
C PRO A 104 -10.56 8.04 5.52
N ASP A 105 -9.29 8.35 5.25
CA ASP A 105 -8.88 9.20 4.13
C ASP A 105 -8.52 8.44 2.84
N GLY A 106 -8.41 7.11 2.89
CA GLY A 106 -8.11 6.29 1.71
C GLY A 106 -7.57 4.90 2.04
N VAL A 107 -7.19 4.19 0.98
CA VAL A 107 -6.41 2.94 1.05
C VAL A 107 -4.96 3.24 0.73
N ALA A 108 -4.04 2.51 1.35
CA ALA A 108 -2.62 2.65 1.12
C ALA A 108 -1.90 1.30 1.02
N LEU A 109 -0.84 1.30 0.20
CA LEU A 109 0.16 0.25 0.12
C LEU A 109 1.53 0.81 0.52
N PHE A 110 2.33 0.01 1.20
CA PHE A 110 3.69 0.37 1.58
C PHE A 110 4.68 -0.44 0.76
N TRP A 111 5.37 0.26 -0.13
CA TRP A 111 6.24 -0.31 -1.15
C TRP A 111 7.71 -0.03 -0.85
N SER A 112 8.56 -1.04 -0.95
CA SER A 112 10.02 -0.91 -0.76
C SER A 112 10.74 -0.27 -1.94
N GLU A 113 10.01 0.03 -3.03
CA GLU A 113 10.50 0.69 -4.24
C GLU A 113 11.75 0.04 -4.85
N PRO A 114 11.72 -1.25 -5.26
CA PRO A 114 12.77 -1.86 -6.06
C PRO A 114 12.70 -1.35 -7.52
N ALA A 115 12.70 -0.04 -7.71
CA ALA A 115 12.99 0.66 -8.98
C ALA A 115 12.26 0.16 -10.27
N GLY A 116 11.05 -0.41 -10.18
CA GLY A 116 10.28 -0.93 -11.33
C GLY A 116 9.07 -0.08 -11.73
N LYS A 117 8.99 0.33 -13.00
CA LYS A 117 7.82 1.08 -13.53
C LYS A 117 6.57 0.22 -13.67
N GLU A 118 6.74 -1.05 -14.05
CA GLU A 118 5.64 -2.01 -14.20
C GLU A 118 4.96 -2.29 -12.86
N GLU A 119 5.77 -2.45 -11.82
CA GLU A 119 5.28 -2.65 -10.46
C GLU A 119 4.56 -1.41 -9.93
N LEU A 120 5.05 -0.20 -10.23
CA LEU A 120 4.31 1.03 -9.93
C LEU A 120 2.94 1.03 -10.63
N ALA A 121 2.88 0.66 -11.91
CA ALA A 121 1.61 0.60 -12.64
C ALA A 121 0.63 -0.40 -12.00
N PHE A 122 1.12 -1.57 -11.60
CA PHE A 122 0.34 -2.57 -10.86
C PHE A 122 -0.17 -2.03 -9.51
N ILE A 123 0.70 -1.39 -8.72
CA ILE A 123 0.36 -0.81 -7.41
C ILE A 123 -0.74 0.24 -7.56
N LEU A 124 -0.62 1.13 -8.56
CA LEU A 124 -1.62 2.16 -8.81
C LEU A 124 -2.95 1.57 -9.23
N GLN A 125 -2.95 0.57 -10.13
CA GLN A 125 -4.16 -0.13 -10.54
C GLN A 125 -4.85 -0.82 -9.35
N TRP A 126 -4.07 -1.48 -8.50
CA TRP A 126 -4.59 -2.12 -7.29
C TRP A 126 -5.23 -1.09 -6.35
N LEU A 127 -4.56 0.04 -6.12
CA LEU A 127 -5.07 1.13 -5.29
C LEU A 127 -6.33 1.79 -5.86
N GLU A 128 -6.45 1.92 -7.18
CA GLU A 128 -7.64 2.43 -7.85
C GLU A 128 -8.85 1.51 -7.60
N VAL A 129 -8.70 0.21 -7.87
CA VAL A 129 -9.75 -0.79 -7.63
C VAL A 129 -10.14 -0.82 -6.14
N ALA A 130 -9.14 -0.83 -5.25
CA ALA A 130 -9.36 -0.81 -3.80
C ALA A 130 -10.12 0.45 -3.36
N ALA A 131 -9.78 1.61 -3.93
CA ALA A 131 -10.43 2.89 -3.64
C ALA A 131 -11.83 3.01 -4.26
N GLY A 132 -12.25 2.04 -5.08
CA GLY A 132 -13.52 2.00 -5.81
C GLY A 132 -13.51 2.90 -7.05
N ARG A 133 -12.39 3.06 -7.73
CA ARG A 133 -12.26 3.84 -8.97
C ARG A 133 -12.25 2.98 -10.21
#